data_AF-A0A3C1B6L1-F1
#
_entry.id   AF-A0A3C1B6L1-F1
#
_cell.length_a   1.000
_cell.length_b   1.000
_cell.length_c   1.000
_cell.angle_alpha   90.00
_cell.angle_beta   90.00
_cell.angle_gamma   90.00
#
_symmetry.space_group_name_H-M   'P 1'
#
loop_
_entity.id
_entity.type
_entity.pdbx_description
1 polymer ?
#
loop_
_entity_poly.entity_id
_entity_poly.type
_entity_poly.pdbx_seq_one_letter_code
_entity_poly.pdbx_strand_id
1 'polypeptide(L)' 'LSPHGAGFSLEPRIFQSAWFRPHNISEEIHGLFLVGAGTHPGAGLPSVVTSSEVLNHLVPEAQHWKAYHD' A
#
# COMPACT_ATOMS: atom_id res chain seq x y z
N LEU A 1 21.82 2.08 1.61
CA LEU A 1 21.36 1.73 0.24
C LEU A 1 21.35 0.21 0.10
N SER A 2 20.49 -0.35 -0.76
CA SER A 2 20.46 -1.79 -1.06
C SER A 2 21.20 -2.07 -2.39
N PRO A 3 22.51 -2.35 -2.38
CA PRO A 3 23.31 -2.48 -3.61
C PRO A 3 22.84 -3.63 -4.52
N HIS A 4 22.08 -4.58 -3.98
CA HIS A 4 21.51 -5.72 -4.71
C HIS A 4 19.98 -5.64 -4.84
N GLY A 5 19.40 -4.47 -4.54
CA GLY A 5 17.95 -4.28 -4.50
C GLY A 5 17.29 -4.75 -3.20
N ALA A 6 15.99 -4.51 -3.10
CA ALA A 6 15.17 -4.88 -1.95
C ALA A 6 13.99 -5.73 -2.41
N GLY A 7 14.15 -7.06 -2.40
CA GLY A 7 13.11 -7.99 -2.89
C GLY A 7 11.77 -7.89 -2.16
N PHE A 8 11.77 -7.35 -0.95
CA PHE A 8 10.59 -7.23 -0.07
C PHE A 8 10.35 -5.81 0.42
N SER A 9 10.90 -4.80 -0.28
CA SER A 9 10.82 -3.40 0.10
C SER A 9 11.46 -3.13 1.49
N LEU A 10 10.71 -2.60 2.45
CA LEU A 10 11.20 -2.25 3.79
C LEU A 10 11.74 -3.47 4.55
N GLU A 11 12.85 -3.25 5.28
CA GLU A 11 13.45 -4.24 6.16
C GLU A 11 12.45 -4.70 7.23
N PRO A 12 12.40 -6.00 7.58
CA PRO A 12 11.45 -6.52 8.57
C PRO A 12 11.89 -6.21 10.02
N ARG A 13 12.05 -4.92 10.35
CA ARG A 13 12.21 -4.46 11.73
C ARG A 13 10.85 -4.24 12.37
N ILE A 14 10.79 -4.28 13.70
CA ILE A 14 9.52 -4.17 14.46
C ILE A 14 8.67 -3.00 13.95
N PHE A 15 9.25 -1.80 13.85
CA PHE A 15 8.57 -0.57 13.40
C PHE A 15 8.53 -0.35 11.88
N GLN A 16 8.96 -1.32 11.08
CA GLN A 16 8.93 -1.25 9.60
C GLN A 16 8.14 -2.40 8.99
N SER A 17 7.43 -3.14 9.84
CA SER A 17 6.72 -4.37 9.49
C SER A 17 5.21 -4.20 9.72
N ALA A 18 4.44 -5.05 9.03
CA ALA A 18 2.99 -5.20 9.19
C ALA A 18 2.25 -3.84 9.25
N TRP A 19 1.66 -3.51 10.41
CA TRP A 19 0.87 -2.31 10.65
C TRP A 19 1.65 -1.00 10.42
N PHE A 20 2.95 -0.99 10.70
CA PHE A 20 3.77 0.22 10.59
C PHE A 20 4.25 0.50 9.15
N ARG A 21 3.78 -0.29 8.18
CA ARG A 21 3.98 0.00 6.76
C ARG A 21 2.99 1.07 6.31
N PRO A 22 3.31 1.85 5.26
CA PRO A 22 2.36 2.78 4.68
C PRO A 22 1.03 2.09 4.37
N HIS A 23 -0.08 2.75 4.69
CA HIS A 23 -1.43 2.25 4.42
C HIS A 23 -1.84 2.48 2.97
N ASN A 24 -2.84 1.74 2.49
CA ASN A 24 -3.28 1.80 1.10
C ASN A 24 -3.81 3.18 0.66
N ILE A 25 -4.33 3.97 1.60
CA ILE A 25 -4.68 5.37 1.37
C ILE A 25 -3.61 6.22 2.05
N SER A 26 -3.05 7.18 1.33
CA SER A 26 -2.10 8.12 1.89
C SER A 26 -2.74 8.99 2.96
N GLU A 27 -2.06 9.12 4.10
CA GLU A 27 -2.49 9.99 5.21
C GLU A 27 -2.19 11.48 4.91
N GLU A 28 -1.18 11.77 4.07
CA GLU A 28 -0.71 13.13 3.81
C GLU A 28 -1.24 13.75 2.50
N ILE A 29 -1.35 12.96 1.42
CA ILE A 29 -1.71 13.43 0.08
C ILE A 29 -3.07 12.87 -0.32
N HIS A 30 -4.02 13.77 -0.54
CA HIS A 30 -5.36 13.41 -1.02
C HIS A 30 -5.32 12.78 -2.42
N GLY A 31 -5.98 11.63 -2.57
CA GLY A 31 -6.03 10.87 -3.83
C GLY A 31 -4.74 10.11 -4.18
N LEU A 32 -3.78 10.03 -3.27
CA LEU A 32 -2.64 9.13 -3.40
C LEU A 32 -2.95 7.79 -2.74
N PHE A 33 -2.80 6.73 -3.53
CA PHE A 33 -3.03 5.35 -3.13
C PHE A 33 -1.76 4.52 -3.28
N LEU A 34 -1.57 3.58 -2.37
CA LEU A 34 -0.39 2.74 -2.26
C LEU A 34 -0.78 1.27 -2.32
N VAL A 35 0.07 0.44 -2.95
CA VAL A 35 -0.15 -1.00 -3.08
C VAL A 35 1.16 -1.75 -3.24
N GLY A 36 1.17 -3.01 -2.82
CA GLY A 36 2.28 -3.95 -3.06
C GLY A 36 3.18 -4.15 -1.86
N ALA A 37 4.40 -4.65 -2.08
CA ALA A 37 5.24 -5.23 -1.04
C ALA A 37 5.74 -4.22 0.01
N GLY A 38 5.67 -2.92 -0.28
CA GLY A 38 6.00 -1.83 0.65
C GLY A 38 4.84 -1.45 1.58
N THR A 39 3.62 -1.67 1.13
CA THR A 39 2.36 -1.22 1.74
C THR A 39 1.83 -2.29 2.70
N HIS A 40 1.00 -1.89 3.65
CA HIS A 40 0.15 -2.82 4.39
C HIS A 40 -0.57 -3.79 3.43
N PRO A 41 -0.64 -5.11 3.71
CA PRO A 41 -0.16 -5.82 4.91
C PRO A 41 1.34 -6.18 4.91
N GLY A 42 2.01 -6.09 3.76
CA GLY A 42 3.47 -6.25 3.67
C GLY A 42 3.95 -7.05 2.46
N ALA A 43 5.12 -7.63 2.60
CA ALA A 43 5.82 -8.31 1.52
C ALA A 43 5.46 -9.80 1.39
N GLY A 44 5.75 -10.36 0.20
CA GLY A 44 5.39 -11.75 -0.16
C GLY A 44 4.17 -11.79 -1.07
N LEU A 45 4.11 -12.77 -1.99
CA LEU A 45 3.07 -12.84 -3.02
C LEU A 45 1.64 -12.75 -2.44
N PRO A 46 1.27 -13.50 -1.39
CA PRO A 46 -0.06 -13.38 -0.80
C PRO A 46 -0.34 -11.95 -0.31
N SER A 47 0.58 -11.36 0.45
CA SER A 47 0.41 -10.01 1.02
C SER A 47 0.35 -8.92 -0.05
N VAL A 48 1.15 -9.05 -1.12
CA VAL A 48 1.13 -8.14 -2.28
C VAL A 48 -0.23 -8.16 -2.96
N VAL A 49 -0.76 -9.35 -3.24
CA VAL A 49 -2.08 -9.51 -3.88
C VAL A 49 -3.18 -9.01 -2.96
N THR A 50 -3.14 -9.37 -1.68
CA THR A 50 -4.10 -8.88 -0.68
C THR A 50 -4.07 -7.36 -0.56
N SER A 51 -2.91 -6.71 -0.67
CA SER A 51 -2.82 -5.24 -0.70
C SER A 51 -3.63 -4.64 -1.84
N SER A 52 -3.62 -5.27 -3.02
CA SER A 52 -4.43 -4.86 -4.18
C SER A 52 -5.93 -5.07 -3.94
N GLU A 53 -6.31 -6.23 -3.39
CA GLU A 53 -7.72 -6.53 -3.07
C GLU A 53 -8.28 -5.54 -2.04
N VAL A 54 -7.51 -5.24 -0.98
CA VAL A 54 -7.89 -4.23 0.02
C VAL A 54 -8.09 -2.87 -0.64
N LEU A 55 -7.17 -2.45 -1.51
CA LEU A 55 -7.31 -1.18 -2.21
C LEU A 55 -8.59 -1.11 -3.04
N ASN A 56 -8.97 -2.21 -3.70
CA ASN A 56 -10.18 -2.31 -4.50
C ASN A 56 -11.48 -2.14 -3.69
N HIS A 57 -11.44 -2.41 -2.37
CA HIS A 57 -12.55 -2.15 -1.46
C HIS A 57 -12.56 -0.74 -0.88
N LEU A 58 -11.39 -0.08 -0.84
CA LEU A 58 -11.21 1.23 -0.20
C LEU A 58 -11.39 2.40 -1.16
N VAL A 59 -11.02 2.22 -2.43
CA VAL A 59 -11.04 3.29 -3.43
C VAL A 59 -12.29 3.18 -4.30
N PRO A 60 -13.05 4.27 -4.49
CA PRO A 60 -14.19 4.25 -5.38
C PRO A 60 -13.74 3.99 -6.82
N GLU A 61 -14.60 3.32 -7.59
CA GLU A 61 -14.41 3.16 -9.03
C GLU A 61 -14.10 4.51 -9.70
N ALA A 62 -13.14 4.52 -10.63
CA ALA A 62 -12.63 5.75 -11.22
C ALA A 62 -13.74 6.62 -11.86
N GLN A 63 -14.79 5.97 -12.38
CA GLN A 63 -15.97 6.64 -12.94
C GLN A 63 -16.74 7.49 -11.92
N HIS A 64 -16.70 7.12 -10.64
CA HIS A 64 -17.38 7.80 -9.56
C HIS A 64 -16.50 8.79 -8.79
N TRP A 65 -15.22 8.92 -9.15
CA TRP A 65 -14.24 9.74 -8.42
C TRP A 65 -14.75 11.13 -8.03
N LYS A 66 -15.30 11.88 -9.02
CA LYS A 66 -15.81 13.23 -8.81
C LYS A 66 -16.94 13.31 -7.78
N ALA A 67 -17.79 12.28 -7.70
CA ALA A 67 -18.90 12.29 -6.75
C ALA A 67 -18.47 12.13 -5.28
N TYR A 68 -17.25 11.62 -5.03
CA TYR A 68 -16.73 11.40 -3.68
C TYR A 68 -15.71 12.47 -3.24
N HIS A 69 -15.18 13.27 -4.18
CA HIS A 69 -14.02 14.13 -3.96
C HIS A 69 -14.18 15.57 -4.46
N ASP A 70 -15.33 15.92 -5.05
CA ASP A 70 -15.79 17.30 -5.27
C ASP A 70 -16.89 17.67 -4.24
#